data_AF-A0A9D7F6B3-F1
#
_entry.id   AF-A0A9D7F6B3-F1
#
_cell.length_a   1.000
_cell.length_b   1.000
_cell.length_c   1.000
_cell.angle_alpha   90.00
_cell.angle_beta   90.00
_cell.angle_gamma   90.00
#
_symmetry.space_group_name_H-M   'P 1'
#
loop_
_entity.id
_entity.type
_entity.pdbx_description
1 polymer ?
#
loop_
_entity_poly.entity_id
_entity_poly.type
_entity_poly.pdbx_seq_one_letter_code
_entity_poly.pdbx_strand_id
1 'polypeptide(L)'
;MLFGLLFFSVLAYLIVAKGKSEASAVLQMGAADYCKTGPAFASQFGLQLPVAIDLRQQRDRGLSIMEGRQGGKTLHLPEWEQAGYLGPHAIDRKGNIYVAPAPNINLEYNPPEEQNKVYIVGSQTGKMEKYLDLPWVSPPTANNPFGVVGLTYDCETESLYAASIAARGLKKKSAGSTASTWKRRP
;
A
#
# COMPACT_ATOMS: atom_id res chain seq x y z
N MET A 1 17.20 -28.85 -67.99
CA MET A 1 16.22 -29.00 -66.90
C MET A 1 16.91 -29.14 -65.53
N LEU A 2 17.79 -28.20 -65.14
CA LEU A 2 18.48 -28.25 -63.84
C LEU A 2 18.55 -26.90 -63.10
N PHE A 3 17.98 -25.83 -63.67
CA PHE A 3 17.94 -24.50 -63.05
C PHE A 3 16.61 -24.18 -62.32
N GLY A 4 15.56 -24.98 -62.55
CA GLY A 4 14.23 -24.75 -61.94
C GLY A 4 14.08 -25.29 -60.51
N LEU A 5 14.92 -26.23 -60.08
CA LEU A 5 14.81 -26.89 -58.77
C LEU A 5 15.52 -26.14 -57.64
N LEU A 6 16.54 -25.33 -57.95
CA LEU A 6 17.27 -24.53 -56.95
C LEU A 6 16.52 -23.26 -56.53
N PHE A 7 15.70 -22.69 -57.41
CA PHE A 7 14.90 -21.50 -57.08
C PHE A 7 13.74 -21.80 -56.12
N PHE A 8 13.13 -22.98 -56.25
CA PHE A 8 12.06 -23.42 -55.34
C PHE A 8 12.58 -23.75 -53.93
N SER A 9 13.80 -24.27 -53.79
CA SER A 9 14.35 -24.58 -52.46
C SER A 9 14.75 -23.33 -51.68
N VAL A 10 15.27 -22.29 -52.35
CA VAL A 10 15.62 -21.01 -51.70
C VAL A 10 14.36 -20.22 -51.32
N LEU A 11 13.32 -20.25 -52.15
CA LEU A 11 12.05 -19.60 -51.83
C LEU A 11 11.32 -20.32 -50.69
N ALA A 12 11.37 -21.66 -50.62
CA ALA A 12 10.84 -22.43 -49.50
C ALA A 12 11.60 -22.18 -48.19
N TYR A 13 12.93 -21.99 -48.25
CA TYR A 13 13.73 -21.70 -47.05
C TYR A 13 13.48 -20.28 -46.51
N LEU A 14 13.17 -19.31 -47.38
CA LEU A 14 12.88 -17.93 -46.97
C LEU A 14 11.47 -17.74 -46.37
N ILE A 15 10.53 -18.65 -46.62
CA ILE A 15 9.17 -18.58 -46.04
C ILE A 15 9.12 -19.17 -44.61
N VAL A 16 10.06 -20.02 -44.22
CA VAL A 16 10.09 -20.63 -42.87
C VAL A 16 10.68 -19.70 -41.79
N ALA A 17 11.30 -18.58 -42.16
CA ALA A 17 12.09 -17.76 -41.24
C ALA A 17 11.37 -16.53 -40.63
N LYS A 18 10.06 -16.35 -40.82
CA LYS A 18 9.34 -15.16 -40.28
C LYS A 18 8.07 -15.55 -39.54
N GLY A 19 8.28 -16.09 -38.35
CA GLY A 19 7.20 -16.38 -37.40
C GLY A 19 7.74 -16.54 -35.99
N LYS A 20 8.71 -15.72 -35.56
CA LYS A 20 8.87 -15.52 -34.12
C LYS A 20 7.65 -14.73 -33.67
N SER A 21 6.60 -15.47 -33.32
CA SER A 21 5.49 -14.93 -32.55
C SER A 21 6.12 -14.25 -31.35
N GLU A 22 6.13 -12.92 -31.33
CA GLU A 22 6.30 -12.20 -30.09
C GLU A 22 5.17 -12.73 -29.20
N ALA A 23 5.55 -13.59 -28.27
CA ALA A 23 4.66 -14.00 -27.21
C ALA A 23 4.30 -12.70 -26.51
N SER A 24 3.13 -12.17 -26.84
CA SER A 24 2.49 -11.09 -26.11
C SER A 24 2.58 -11.51 -24.67
N ALA A 25 3.44 -10.82 -23.89
CA ALA A 25 3.67 -11.18 -22.51
C ALA A 25 2.30 -11.25 -21.86
N VAL A 26 1.89 -12.47 -21.48
CA VAL A 26 0.66 -12.64 -20.72
C VAL A 26 0.88 -11.79 -19.49
N LEU A 27 0.10 -10.71 -19.37
CA LEU A 27 0.03 -9.89 -18.17
C LEU A 27 -0.48 -10.82 -17.07
N GLN A 28 0.41 -11.60 -16.46
CA GLN A 28 0.12 -12.34 -15.25
C GLN A 28 -0.12 -11.27 -14.20
N MET A 29 -1.39 -11.10 -13.80
CA MET A 29 -1.72 -10.38 -12.58
C MET A 29 -1.09 -11.16 -11.43
N GLY A 30 0.15 -10.83 -11.09
CA GLY A 30 0.80 -11.31 -9.88
C GLY A 30 0.15 -10.67 -8.66
N ALA A 31 0.30 -11.29 -7.51
CA ALA A 31 -0.09 -10.66 -6.25
C ALA A 31 0.81 -9.42 -6.06
N ALA A 32 0.25 -8.21 -6.17
CA ALA A 32 1.00 -6.95 -6.09
C ALA A 32 1.59 -6.66 -4.69
N ASP A 33 1.61 -7.65 -3.81
CA ASP A 33 2.06 -7.59 -2.43
C ASP A 33 3.25 -8.52 -2.11
N TYR A 34 3.81 -9.21 -3.12
CA TYR A 34 4.89 -10.19 -3.00
C TYR A 34 6.15 -9.68 -2.28
N CYS A 35 6.37 -8.37 -2.22
CA CYS A 35 7.54 -7.74 -1.64
C CYS A 35 7.33 -7.22 -0.21
N LYS A 36 6.11 -7.28 0.33
CA LYS A 36 5.80 -6.71 1.66
C LYS A 36 6.59 -7.46 2.74
N THR A 37 7.22 -6.71 3.63
CA THR A 37 8.01 -7.26 4.74
C THR A 37 7.40 -6.84 6.07
N GLY A 38 7.51 -7.66 7.12
CA GLY A 38 7.09 -7.25 8.46
C GLY A 38 7.90 -6.06 9.00
N PRO A 39 7.36 -5.30 9.97
CA PRO A 39 8.06 -4.18 10.58
C PRO A 39 9.31 -4.63 11.35
N ALA A 40 10.46 -4.00 11.07
CA ALA A 40 11.73 -4.38 11.70
C ALA A 40 11.76 -4.08 13.22
N PHE A 41 11.01 -3.07 13.68
CA PHE A 41 10.93 -2.71 15.09
C PHE A 41 10.31 -3.82 15.95
N ALA A 42 9.48 -4.71 15.38
CA ALA A 42 8.77 -5.72 16.16
C ALA A 42 9.72 -6.59 17.01
N SER A 43 10.84 -7.02 16.44
CA SER A 43 11.84 -7.82 17.18
C SER A 43 12.57 -7.02 18.26
N GLN A 44 12.75 -5.71 18.07
CA GLN A 44 13.35 -4.81 19.07
C GLN A 44 12.46 -4.68 20.31
N PHE A 45 11.14 -4.75 20.13
CA PHE A 45 10.15 -4.80 21.21
C PHE A 45 9.83 -6.24 21.69
N GLY A 46 10.62 -7.24 21.26
CA GLY A 46 10.54 -8.61 21.76
C GLY A 46 9.39 -9.45 21.19
N LEU A 47 8.84 -9.06 20.04
CA LEU A 47 7.87 -9.87 19.28
C LEU A 47 8.59 -10.82 18.32
N GLN A 48 8.01 -12.00 18.15
CA GLN A 48 8.41 -12.97 17.13
C GLN A 48 7.73 -12.68 15.78
N LEU A 49 8.49 -12.79 14.70
CA LEU A 49 7.98 -12.69 13.33
C LEU A 49 7.43 -14.04 12.86
N PRO A 50 6.40 -14.06 11.97
CA PRO A 50 5.69 -12.91 11.44
C PRO A 50 4.74 -12.29 12.48
N VAL A 51 4.47 -10.99 12.33
CA VAL A 51 3.44 -10.28 13.10
C VAL A 51 2.24 -9.96 12.21
N ALA A 52 1.07 -9.85 12.82
CA ALA A 52 -0.17 -9.40 12.20
C ALA A 52 -0.57 -8.04 12.78
N ILE A 53 -1.24 -7.23 11.97
CA ILE A 53 -1.88 -5.99 12.41
C ILE A 53 -3.20 -6.35 13.13
N ASP A 54 -3.38 -5.85 14.34
CA ASP A 54 -4.60 -6.01 15.13
C ASP A 54 -5.32 -4.66 15.27
N LEU A 55 -6.37 -4.46 14.49
CA LEU A 55 -7.24 -3.28 14.56
C LEU A 55 -8.60 -3.57 15.16
N ARG A 56 -8.74 -4.69 15.90
CA ARG A 56 -9.97 -4.98 16.65
C ARG A 56 -10.21 -3.97 17.76
N GLN A 57 -9.13 -3.33 18.26
CA GLN A 57 -9.16 -2.19 19.19
C GLN A 57 -10.09 -2.40 20.40
N GLN A 58 -10.09 -3.62 20.94
CA GLN A 58 -10.91 -4.01 22.09
C GLN A 58 -10.37 -3.50 23.43
N ARG A 59 -9.08 -3.17 23.48
CA ARG A 59 -8.37 -2.74 24.69
C ARG A 59 -7.79 -1.35 24.51
N ASP A 60 -7.05 -1.18 23.41
CA ASP A 60 -6.30 0.03 23.11
C ASP A 60 -6.81 0.67 21.83
N ARG A 61 -6.82 2.01 21.80
CA ARG A 61 -7.12 2.80 20.60
C ARG A 61 -5.86 2.87 19.73
N GLY A 62 -6.03 3.01 18.42
CA GLY A 62 -4.89 3.14 17.51
C GLY A 62 -4.34 1.80 17.07
N LEU A 63 -3.06 1.76 16.71
CA LEU A 63 -2.45 0.56 16.14
C LEU A 63 -2.18 -0.46 17.25
N SER A 64 -2.34 -1.74 16.94
CA SER A 64 -1.71 -2.83 17.67
C SER A 64 -1.13 -3.82 16.67
N ILE A 65 -0.04 -4.49 17.05
CA ILE A 65 0.49 -5.62 16.30
C ILE A 65 0.62 -6.82 17.22
N MET A 66 0.41 -8.02 16.70
CA MET A 66 0.50 -9.26 17.48
C MET A 66 1.34 -10.31 16.75
N GLU A 67 2.00 -11.18 17.50
CA GLU A 67 2.69 -12.34 16.90
C GLU A 67 1.66 -13.24 16.18
N GLY A 68 2.03 -13.80 15.02
CA GLY A 68 1.16 -14.62 14.18
C GLY A 68 0.81 -16.02 14.75
N ARG A 69 1.13 -16.28 16.02
CA ARG A 69 0.86 -17.55 16.72
C ARG A 69 -0.30 -17.38 17.70
N GLN A 70 -1.03 -18.45 17.97
CA GLN A 70 -2.09 -18.40 18.99
C GLN A 70 -1.52 -18.02 20.37
N GLY A 71 -2.20 -17.12 21.07
CA GLY A 71 -1.74 -16.58 22.35
C GLY A 71 -0.44 -15.76 22.24
N GLY A 72 -0.10 -15.30 21.04
CA GLY A 72 1.06 -14.46 20.78
C GLY A 72 1.04 -13.15 21.56
N LYS A 73 2.23 -12.59 21.79
CA LYS A 73 2.34 -11.26 22.41
C LYS A 73 1.73 -10.20 21.51
N THR A 74 1.12 -9.20 22.13
CA THR A 74 0.65 -7.97 21.46
C THR A 74 1.54 -6.81 21.87
N LEU A 75 1.88 -5.97 20.91
CA LEU A 75 2.52 -4.68 21.12
C LEU A 75 1.53 -3.58 20.76
N HIS A 76 1.37 -2.66 21.70
CA HIS A 76 0.74 -1.37 21.52
C HIS A 76 1.69 -0.32 22.10
N LEU A 77 1.82 0.82 21.42
CA LEU A 77 2.60 1.97 21.90
C LEU A 77 1.65 3.16 22.12
N PRO A 78 1.67 3.83 23.29
CA PRO A 78 0.73 4.92 23.60
C PRO A 78 0.72 6.06 22.56
N GLU A 79 1.86 6.35 21.92
CA GLU A 79 1.94 7.36 20.87
C GLU A 79 1.10 7.02 19.63
N TRP A 80 0.70 5.76 19.44
CA TRP A 80 -0.18 5.36 18.34
C TRP A 80 -1.63 5.77 18.56
N GLU A 81 -2.02 6.06 19.80
CA GLU A 81 -3.37 6.53 20.13
C GLU A 81 -3.68 7.93 19.56
N GLN A 82 -2.66 8.70 19.20
CA GLN A 82 -2.81 10.06 18.63
C GLN A 82 -3.58 10.07 17.31
N ALA A 83 -3.66 8.94 16.62
CA ALA A 83 -4.38 8.80 15.36
C ALA A 83 -5.86 8.36 15.54
N GLY A 84 -6.33 8.28 16.78
CA GLY A 84 -7.68 7.83 17.09
C GLY A 84 -7.84 6.33 16.83
N TYR A 85 -9.08 5.89 16.61
CA TYR A 85 -9.32 4.56 16.10
C TYR A 85 -8.88 4.44 14.64
N LEU A 86 -8.34 3.28 14.26
CA LEU A 86 -7.79 3.02 12.94
C LEU A 86 -8.55 1.90 12.21
N GLY A 87 -8.46 1.86 10.88
CA GLY A 87 -9.11 0.83 10.08
C GLY A 87 -8.34 0.47 8.81
N PRO A 88 -8.42 1.28 7.75
CA PRO A 88 -7.64 1.03 6.53
C PRO A 88 -6.16 0.95 6.86
N HIS A 89 -5.47 -0.07 6.35
CA HIS A 89 -4.04 -0.24 6.57
C HIS A 89 -3.34 -0.91 5.39
N ALA A 90 -2.03 -0.66 5.27
CA ALA A 90 -1.16 -1.33 4.31
C ALA A 90 0.25 -1.44 4.88
N ILE A 91 1.04 -2.39 4.38
CA ILE A 91 2.46 -2.54 4.70
C ILE A 91 3.25 -2.41 3.39
N ASP A 92 4.38 -1.70 3.41
CA ASP A 92 5.26 -1.59 2.24
C ASP A 92 6.42 -2.62 2.25
N ARG A 93 7.25 -2.57 1.22
CA ARG A 93 8.44 -3.42 1.07
C ARG A 93 9.39 -3.34 2.26
N LYS A 94 9.50 -2.16 2.87
CA LYS A 94 10.42 -1.88 3.98
C LYS A 94 9.82 -2.25 5.33
N GLY A 95 8.54 -2.63 5.37
CA GLY A 95 7.80 -2.91 6.59
C GLY A 95 7.26 -1.68 7.30
N ASN A 96 7.19 -0.52 6.60
CA ASN A 96 6.45 0.60 7.16
C ASN A 96 4.96 0.26 7.15
N ILE A 97 4.25 0.65 8.21
CA ILE A 97 2.81 0.42 8.33
C ILE A 97 2.11 1.74 8.06
N TYR A 98 1.22 1.75 7.08
CA TYR A 98 0.34 2.87 6.78
C TYR A 98 -1.03 2.56 7.36
N VAL A 99 -1.64 3.55 8.01
CA VAL A 99 -2.95 3.41 8.64
C VAL A 99 -3.78 4.67 8.42
N ALA A 100 -5.09 4.54 8.45
CA ALA A 100 -6.01 5.66 8.39
C ALA A 100 -7.07 5.61 9.50
N PRO A 101 -7.57 6.78 9.94
CA PRO A 101 -8.65 6.90 10.91
C PRO A 101 -9.92 6.12 10.54
N ALA A 102 -10.64 5.60 11.55
CA ALA A 102 -11.89 4.86 11.42
C ALA A 102 -13.04 5.57 12.18
N PRO A 103 -13.75 6.52 11.52
CA PRO A 103 -14.76 7.36 12.18
C PRO A 103 -16.03 6.59 12.56
N ASN A 104 -16.25 5.42 11.98
CA ASN A 104 -17.39 4.56 12.29
C ASN A 104 -17.31 3.91 13.69
N ILE A 105 -16.18 4.02 14.39
CA ILE A 105 -16.00 3.49 15.74
C ILE A 105 -16.39 4.53 16.78
N ASN A 106 -15.78 5.72 16.75
CA ASN A 106 -16.11 6.80 17.68
C ASN A 106 -15.68 8.17 17.13
N LEU A 107 -16.62 9.10 16.96
CA LEU A 107 -16.36 10.45 16.45
C LEU A 107 -15.65 11.38 17.44
N GLU A 108 -15.66 11.09 18.75
CA GLU A 108 -14.92 11.86 19.75
C GLU A 108 -13.41 11.73 19.54
N TYR A 109 -12.94 10.52 19.26
CA TYR A 109 -11.53 10.23 19.02
C TYR A 109 -11.16 10.21 17.52
N ASN A 110 -12.17 10.29 16.65
CA ASN A 110 -12.02 10.39 15.21
C ASN A 110 -12.94 11.49 14.67
N PRO A 111 -12.66 12.77 15.00
CA PRO A 111 -13.53 13.85 14.57
C PRO A 111 -13.44 14.03 13.05
N PRO A 112 -14.54 14.43 12.37
CA PRO A 112 -14.65 14.43 10.90
C PRO A 112 -13.47 15.07 10.16
N GLU A 113 -12.90 16.15 10.68
CA GLU A 113 -11.77 16.89 10.11
C GLU A 113 -10.46 16.12 10.06
N GLU A 114 -10.32 15.07 10.87
CA GLU A 114 -9.12 14.25 10.96
C GLU A 114 -9.17 13.04 10.01
N GLN A 115 -10.30 12.76 9.37
CA GLN A 115 -10.56 11.45 8.75
C GLN A 115 -9.92 11.25 7.36
N ASN A 116 -9.47 12.33 6.73
CA ASN A 116 -8.85 12.29 5.40
C ASN A 116 -7.31 12.35 5.48
N LYS A 117 -6.75 11.62 6.43
CA LYS A 117 -5.32 11.57 6.75
C LYS A 117 -4.81 10.14 6.66
N VAL A 118 -3.53 10.00 6.33
CA VAL A 118 -2.80 8.74 6.43
C VAL A 118 -1.63 8.96 7.37
N TYR A 119 -1.46 8.04 8.31
CA TYR A 119 -0.32 7.98 9.21
C TYR A 119 0.63 6.88 8.74
N ILE A 120 1.91 7.04 9.04
CA ILE A 120 2.96 6.04 8.82
C ILE A 120 3.59 5.69 10.16
N VAL A 121 3.85 4.39 10.35
CA VAL A 121 4.70 3.87 11.42
C VAL A 121 5.99 3.40 10.78
N GLY A 122 7.10 4.03 11.16
CA GLY A 122 8.41 3.74 10.60
C GLY A 122 8.88 2.34 10.98
N SER A 123 9.26 1.53 9.98
CA SER A 123 9.66 0.13 10.17
C SER A 123 10.84 -0.03 11.14
N GLN A 124 11.76 0.92 11.19
CA GLN A 124 12.95 0.82 12.05
C GLN A 124 12.69 1.25 13.50
N THR A 125 11.73 2.14 13.73
CA THR A 125 11.57 2.84 15.00
C THR A 125 10.27 2.54 15.72
N GLY A 126 9.23 2.09 15.01
CA GLY A 126 7.88 2.02 15.55
C GLY A 126 7.22 3.38 15.78
N LYS A 127 7.89 4.49 15.42
CA LYS A 127 7.33 5.83 15.61
C LYS A 127 6.23 6.10 14.60
N MET A 128 5.08 6.56 15.10
CA MET A 128 3.97 7.02 14.26
C MET A 128 4.08 8.53 13.98
N GLU A 129 3.82 8.90 12.73
CA GLU A 129 3.69 10.30 12.32
C GLU A 129 2.67 10.43 11.17
N LYS A 130 2.18 11.65 10.96
CA LYS A 130 1.30 11.95 9.83
C LYS A 130 2.10 11.87 8.52
N TYR A 131 1.65 11.03 7.59
CA TYR A 131 2.31 10.83 6.30
C TYR A 131 1.80 11.77 5.21
N LEU A 132 0.48 11.94 5.14
CA LEU A 132 -0.17 12.87 4.21
C LEU A 132 -1.56 13.27 4.71
N ASP A 133 -1.97 14.48 4.31
CA ASP A 133 -3.35 14.93 4.30
C ASP A 133 -3.86 14.84 2.85
N LEU A 134 -5.01 14.19 2.64
CA LEU A 134 -5.67 14.18 1.35
C LEU A 134 -6.56 15.43 1.19
N PRO A 135 -6.73 15.93 -0.05
CA PRO A 135 -7.59 17.08 -0.28
C PRO A 135 -9.04 16.74 0.04
N TRP A 136 -9.80 17.74 0.50
CA TRP A 136 -11.23 17.63 0.73
C TRP A 136 -12.02 18.18 -0.47
N VAL A 137 -13.11 17.50 -0.87
CA VAL A 137 -14.04 18.01 -1.89
C VAL A 137 -15.01 19.04 -1.32
N SER A 138 -15.39 18.86 -0.06
CA SER A 138 -16.30 19.69 0.73
C SER A 138 -15.86 19.65 2.18
N PRO A 139 -16.28 20.62 3.02
CA PRO A 139 -16.01 20.57 4.45
C PRO A 139 -16.51 19.26 5.08
N PRO A 140 -15.75 18.68 6.03
CA PRO A 140 -16.17 17.51 6.78
C PRO A 140 -17.37 17.84 7.67
N THR A 141 -18.26 16.86 7.91
CA THR A 141 -19.43 17.02 8.77
C THR A 141 -19.67 15.75 9.59
N ALA A 142 -20.37 15.86 10.72
CA ALA A 142 -20.77 14.68 11.50
C ALA A 142 -21.68 13.70 10.71
N ASN A 143 -22.45 14.21 9.74
CA ASN A 143 -23.33 13.40 8.89
C ASN A 143 -22.58 12.62 7.81
N ASN A 144 -21.39 13.10 7.42
CA ASN A 144 -20.48 12.39 6.53
C ASN A 144 -19.06 12.49 7.10
N PRO A 145 -18.74 11.67 8.11
CA PRO A 145 -17.46 11.77 8.80
C PRO A 145 -16.36 11.00 8.05
N PHE A 146 -16.64 10.38 6.91
CA PHE A 146 -15.70 9.48 6.26
C PHE A 146 -14.67 10.22 5.41
N GLY A 147 -13.40 9.81 5.54
CA GLY A 147 -12.30 10.25 4.67
C GLY A 147 -11.69 9.07 3.93
N VAL A 148 -10.50 8.64 4.35
CA VAL A 148 -9.84 7.45 3.79
C VAL A 148 -10.60 6.19 4.19
N VAL A 149 -10.93 5.36 3.21
CA VAL A 149 -11.69 4.10 3.38
C VAL A 149 -10.91 2.87 2.94
N GLY A 150 -9.77 3.05 2.26
CA GLY A 150 -8.94 1.95 1.80
C GLY A 150 -7.49 2.37 1.62
N LEU A 151 -6.57 1.48 1.96
CA LEU A 151 -5.14 1.60 1.68
C LEU A 151 -4.65 0.30 1.04
N THR A 152 -3.81 0.43 0.01
CA THR A 152 -3.08 -0.72 -0.53
C THR A 152 -1.72 -0.28 -1.03
N TYR A 153 -0.75 -1.19 -0.99
CA TYR A 153 0.60 -0.97 -1.48
C TYR A 153 0.87 -1.91 -2.65
N ASP A 154 1.38 -1.33 -3.73
CA ASP A 154 1.79 -2.02 -4.94
C ASP A 154 3.32 -2.16 -4.97
N CYS A 155 3.76 -3.40 -4.94
CA CYS A 155 5.16 -3.80 -4.95
C CYS A 155 5.90 -3.54 -6.26
N GLU A 156 5.19 -3.46 -7.39
CA GLU A 156 5.80 -3.23 -8.70
C GLU A 156 6.13 -1.76 -8.90
N THR A 157 5.17 -0.88 -8.59
CA THR A 157 5.34 0.58 -8.76
C THR A 157 5.80 1.29 -7.49
N GLU A 158 6.03 0.54 -6.41
CA GLU A 158 6.39 1.02 -5.06
C GLU A 158 5.49 2.17 -4.58
N SER A 159 4.20 2.01 -4.81
CA SER A 159 3.21 3.07 -4.64
C SER A 159 2.17 2.70 -3.60
N LEU A 160 1.85 3.68 -2.74
CA LEU A 160 0.72 3.60 -1.83
C LEU A 160 -0.50 4.21 -2.51
N TYR A 161 -1.58 3.44 -2.59
CA TYR A 161 -2.87 3.89 -3.06
C TYR A 161 -3.80 4.08 -1.86
N ALA A 162 -4.46 5.23 -1.81
CA ALA A 162 -5.45 5.55 -0.80
C ALA A 162 -6.79 5.83 -1.48
N ALA A 163 -7.83 5.08 -1.13
CA ALA A 163 -9.19 5.39 -1.53
C ALA A 163 -9.81 6.32 -0.48
N SER A 164 -10.38 7.44 -0.92
CA SER A 164 -11.07 8.38 -0.05
C SER A 164 -12.37 8.84 -0.69
N ILE A 165 -13.44 8.84 0.09
CA ILE A 165 -14.74 9.35 -0.34
C ILE A 165 -14.88 10.86 -0.09
N ALA A 166 -13.90 11.45 0.60
CA ALA A 166 -13.78 12.88 0.82
C ALA A 166 -12.89 13.59 -0.20
N ALA A 167 -12.15 12.86 -1.06
CA ALA A 167 -11.10 13.44 -1.90
C ALA A 167 -11.49 13.69 -3.37
N ARG A 168 -10.95 14.79 -3.93
CA ARG A 168 -11.09 15.15 -5.35
C ARG A 168 -9.86 14.65 -6.13
N GLY A 169 -9.96 13.48 -6.76
CA GLY A 169 -8.89 12.89 -7.58
C GLY A 169 -7.64 12.52 -6.76
N LEU A 170 -7.10 11.31 -6.97
CA LEU A 170 -5.90 10.88 -6.25
C LEU A 170 -4.63 11.38 -6.94
N LYS A 171 -3.73 12.02 -6.19
CA LYS A 171 -2.36 12.29 -6.64
C LYS A 171 -1.45 11.18 -6.12
N LYS A 172 -0.69 10.55 -7.01
CA LYS A 172 0.26 9.48 -6.69
C LYS A 172 1.41 10.02 -5.82
N LYS A 173 1.68 9.37 -4.68
CA LYS A 173 2.89 9.58 -3.86
C LYS A 173 3.62 8.25 -3.72
N SER A 174 4.89 8.20 -4.11
CA SER A 174 5.73 7.01 -3.98
C SER A 174 6.17 6.82 -2.53
N ALA A 175 6.05 5.60 -2.01
CA ALA A 175 6.28 5.27 -0.60
C ALA A 175 7.73 5.46 -0.12
N GLY A 176 8.67 5.73 -1.04
CA GLY A 176 10.09 5.97 -0.75
C GLY A 176 10.57 7.43 -0.80
N SER A 177 9.69 8.40 -1.04
CA SER A 177 10.08 9.82 -1.17
C SER A 177 10.23 10.49 0.19
N THR A 178 11.44 10.46 0.75
CA THR A 178 11.90 11.51 1.67
C THR A 178 12.13 12.79 0.89
N ALA A 179 11.56 13.89 1.38
CA ALA A 179 11.56 15.25 0.83
C ALA A 179 12.61 15.58 -0.25
N SER A 180 12.15 15.96 -1.45
CA SER A 180 12.69 17.09 -2.25
C SER A 180 12.00 17.23 -3.61
N THR A 181 11.73 18.50 -3.95
CA THR A 181 11.40 19.05 -5.28
C THR A 181 10.09 18.64 -5.97
N TRP A 182 9.13 19.55 -5.82
CA TRP A 182 7.91 19.65 -6.59
C TRP A 182 8.21 20.22 -7.98
N LYS A 183 8.05 19.44 -9.04
CA LYS A 183 7.91 19.98 -10.41
C LYS A 183 6.52 19.65 -10.91
N ARG A 184 5.65 20.67 -11.01
CA ARG A 184 4.39 20.55 -11.75
C ARG A 184 4.75 20.20 -13.19
N ARG A 185 4.31 19.05 -13.69
CA ARG A 185 4.18 18.86 -15.13
C ARG A 185 2.83 19.46 -15.57
N PRO A 186 2.80 20.12 -16.74
CA PRO A 186 1.67 20.91 -17.22
C PRO A 186 0.38 20.10 -17.32
#